data_AF-A0A498QCE5-F1
#
_entry.id   AF-A0A498QCE5-F1
#
_cell.length_a   1.000
_cell.length_b   1.000
_cell.length_c   1.000
_cell.angle_alpha   90.00
_cell.angle_beta   90.00
_cell.angle_gamma   90.00
#
_symmetry.space_group_name_H-M   'P 1'
#
loop_
_entity.id
_entity.type
_entity.pdbx_description
1 polymer ?
#
loop_
_entity_poly.entity_id
_entity_poly.type
_entity_poly.pdbx_seq_one_letter_code
_entity_poly.pdbx_strand_id
1 'polypeptide(L)'
;MSEKSRPEEVPDLPGLLDDVDHIMDRYVAFPHRHHAVVVVLWIVHTWVVHAFYVTPRLILDSAEPGSGKTRVLELLALLCRSAKLTLSTTTAALYRRIAAAADAGQPPPTVLQDEADAIFGKNTTPQAEDLRALFNAGYKKGATVDRCEGDAARMRVREFPVWAPLALAGLVGRMPDTITSRGVTVHMRRRRPDQKLADFRERDAQVEVTPIREQLTVWAGAAEDVLSAARPPMPDGVTDRAAEIWEPLLAIADLAGGHWSAAARAACTYFVVDSAGEDEKLSLGQRLLRDIKKLLKDEDATAMWSSDIIRGLTVDAESEWRDLWGKSLDQRRLAKELGRYGVKSKNVRVGVAVSKGYEIDGPAGLAQAWDTWLTPSMSATSATPVTTQLDGLQSVADADLAATAATEALHTKTASQLQPSGDVAAVAAVALTNGVVEPDTGDRPPKCPECQRAPARSDTRLCDFCTVKHRRQQTAKGRPTLSCQKWFNNHIAELRAAGQTTADSFAVNRAGEAAGYTRSNLSQAASAHPDVVAINRTSRGATWSITGDRQSAYVPAPDFFAEYLRNLPANATQIDQADYQRASAAAGYGWESATKAATKHPRIESVPAAGNSRNDRIWMIKPAANEGEAS
;
A
#
# COMPACT_ATOMS: atom_id res chain seq x y z
N MET A 1 -39.64 -32.27 35.80
CA MET A 1 -39.57 -30.80 36.02
C MET A 1 -38.45 -30.31 35.14
N SER A 2 -38.81 -29.62 34.05
CA SER A 2 -37.86 -29.07 33.09
C SER A 2 -37.25 -27.81 33.70
N GLU A 3 -35.94 -27.84 33.90
CA GLU A 3 -35.12 -26.75 34.41
C GLU A 3 -35.17 -25.63 33.37
N LYS A 4 -36.02 -24.61 33.61
CA LYS A 4 -36.06 -23.40 32.81
C LYS A 4 -34.69 -22.73 32.93
N SER A 5 -33.93 -22.74 31.83
CA SER A 5 -32.72 -21.95 31.68
C SER A 5 -33.02 -20.49 32.03
N ARG A 6 -32.29 -19.96 33.01
CA ARG A 6 -32.28 -18.54 33.35
C ARG A 6 -31.83 -17.78 32.08
N PRO A 7 -32.48 -16.68 31.68
CA PRO A 7 -32.00 -15.89 30.55
C PRO A 7 -30.57 -15.46 30.86
N GLU A 8 -29.64 -15.79 29.96
CA GLU A 8 -28.23 -15.42 30.05
C GLU A 8 -28.18 -13.88 30.01
N GLU A 9 -27.72 -13.27 31.10
CA GLU A 9 -27.67 -11.82 31.25
C GLU A 9 -26.62 -11.27 30.27
N VAL A 10 -27.04 -10.39 29.34
CA VAL A 10 -26.12 -9.82 28.35
C VAL A 10 -25.04 -9.03 29.09
N PRO A 11 -23.74 -9.30 28.85
CA PRO A 11 -22.65 -8.59 29.52
C PRO A 11 -22.72 -7.08 29.32
N ASP A 12 -22.35 -6.33 30.36
CA ASP A 12 -22.34 -4.87 30.36
C ASP A 12 -21.18 -4.31 29.53
N LEU A 13 -21.50 -3.51 28.50
CA LEU A 13 -20.52 -3.00 27.54
C LEU A 13 -19.49 -2.03 28.16
N PRO A 14 -19.86 -1.05 29.01
CA PRO A 14 -18.89 -0.25 29.76
C PRO A 14 -17.86 -1.09 30.50
N GLY A 15 -18.29 -2.10 31.27
CA GLY A 15 -17.38 -3.00 31.97
C GLY A 15 -16.44 -3.75 31.03
N LEU A 16 -16.94 -4.23 29.89
CA LEU A 16 -16.09 -4.87 28.88
C LEU A 16 -15.06 -3.93 28.25
N LEU A 17 -15.45 -2.69 27.96
CA LEU A 17 -14.51 -1.69 27.45
C LEU A 17 -13.44 -1.36 28.51
N ASP A 18 -13.82 -1.28 29.78
CA ASP A 18 -12.90 -1.06 30.91
C ASP A 18 -11.92 -2.23 31.07
N ASP A 19 -12.39 -3.47 30.94
CA ASP A 19 -11.54 -4.67 30.98
C ASP A 19 -10.54 -4.69 29.81
N VAL A 20 -10.99 -4.37 28.60
CA VAL A 20 -10.11 -4.26 27.43
C VAL A 20 -9.09 -3.13 27.62
N ASP A 21 -9.52 -1.95 28.09
CA ASP A 21 -8.65 -0.81 28.38
C ASP A 21 -7.60 -1.16 29.45
N HIS A 22 -7.99 -1.91 30.48
CA HIS A 22 -7.07 -2.38 31.52
C HIS A 22 -5.97 -3.28 30.96
N ILE A 23 -6.32 -4.24 30.09
CA ILE A 23 -5.33 -5.10 29.41
C ILE A 23 -4.39 -4.26 28.53
N MET A 24 -4.94 -3.28 27.81
CA MET A 24 -4.14 -2.40 26.96
C MET A 24 -3.16 -1.54 27.77
N ASP A 25 -3.63 -0.88 28.83
CA ASP A 25 -2.81 -0.04 29.72
C ASP A 25 -1.74 -0.85 30.48
N ARG A 26 -2.00 -2.13 30.78
CA ARG A 26 -1.06 -3.03 31.45
C ARG A 26 0.19 -3.33 30.61
N TYR A 27 0.04 -3.44 29.30
CA TYR A 27 1.09 -3.92 28.38
C TYR A 27 1.57 -2.88 27.36
N VAL A 28 0.87 -1.77 27.18
CA VAL A 28 1.19 -0.71 26.21
C VAL A 28 1.25 0.65 26.88
N ALA A 29 2.34 1.38 26.67
CA ALA A 29 2.43 2.79 27.03
C ALA A 29 1.98 3.64 25.84
N PHE A 30 0.71 4.01 25.81
CA PHE A 30 0.21 4.95 24.81
C PHE A 30 0.72 6.38 25.06
N PRO A 31 1.08 7.14 24.00
CA PRO A 31 1.48 8.54 24.15
C PRO A 31 0.41 9.47 24.72
N HIS A 32 -0.87 9.17 24.45
CA HIS A 32 -2.01 9.94 24.93
C HIS A 32 -3.19 9.00 25.24
N ARG A 33 -4.04 9.35 26.21
CA ARG A 33 -5.23 8.54 26.58
C ARG A 33 -6.18 8.34 25.40
N HIS A 34 -6.33 9.33 24.53
CA HIS A 34 -7.13 9.23 23.30
C HIS A 34 -6.67 8.10 22.37
N HIS A 35 -5.38 7.75 22.37
CA HIS A 35 -4.88 6.62 21.58
C HIS A 35 -5.41 5.29 22.12
N ALA A 36 -5.40 5.10 23.44
CA ALA A 36 -5.94 3.90 24.08
C ALA A 36 -7.44 3.75 23.78
N VAL A 37 -8.21 4.82 23.97
CA VAL A 37 -9.65 4.86 23.71
C VAL A 37 -9.98 4.39 22.28
N VAL A 38 -9.28 4.90 21.28
CA VAL A 38 -9.48 4.48 19.88
C VAL A 38 -9.19 3.01 19.69
N VAL A 39 -8.08 2.51 20.25
CA VAL A 39 -7.69 1.10 20.08
C VAL A 39 -8.70 0.18 20.76
N VAL A 40 -9.18 0.53 21.96
CA VAL A 40 -10.21 -0.23 22.69
C VAL A 40 -11.53 -0.29 21.90
N LEU A 41 -12.02 0.86 21.43
CA LEU A 41 -13.24 0.90 20.61
C LEU A 41 -13.04 0.14 19.29
N TRP A 42 -11.86 0.22 18.68
CA TRP A 42 -11.54 -0.51 17.46
C TRP A 42 -11.52 -2.02 17.67
N ILE A 43 -11.01 -2.50 18.80
CA ILE A 43 -11.08 -3.92 19.20
C ILE A 43 -12.53 -4.37 19.25
N VAL A 44 -13.38 -3.67 19.99
CA VAL A 44 -14.81 -4.02 20.13
C VAL A 44 -15.53 -3.92 18.78
N HIS A 45 -15.21 -2.94 17.95
CA HIS A 45 -15.72 -2.83 16.58
C HIS A 45 -15.47 -4.10 15.75
N THR A 46 -14.33 -4.78 15.92
CA THR A 46 -14.09 -6.05 15.19
C THR A 46 -15.11 -7.14 15.54
N TRP A 47 -15.74 -7.06 16.71
CA TRP A 47 -16.74 -8.03 17.16
C TRP A 47 -18.11 -7.80 16.53
N VAL A 48 -18.43 -6.57 16.13
CA VAL A 48 -19.73 -6.14 15.60
C VAL A 48 -19.62 -5.54 14.19
N VAL A 49 -18.59 -5.92 13.44
CA VAL A 49 -18.25 -5.32 12.14
C VAL A 49 -19.42 -5.35 11.13
N HIS A 50 -20.31 -6.35 11.20
CA HIS A 50 -21.46 -6.48 10.31
C HIS A 50 -22.54 -5.41 10.49
N ALA A 51 -22.59 -4.76 11.66
CA ALA A 51 -23.49 -3.65 11.95
C ALA A 51 -23.16 -2.41 11.10
N PHE A 52 -21.93 -2.27 10.61
CA PHE A 52 -21.45 -1.05 9.97
C PHE A 52 -21.16 -1.22 8.48
N TYR A 53 -21.37 -0.14 7.72
CA TYR A 53 -20.97 -0.07 6.31
C TYR A 53 -19.46 0.13 6.16
N VAL A 54 -18.82 0.82 7.11
CA VAL A 54 -17.39 1.14 7.10
C VAL A 54 -16.69 0.40 8.25
N THR A 55 -15.50 -0.13 7.97
CA THR A 55 -14.54 -0.57 8.98
C THR A 55 -13.35 0.38 8.97
N PRO A 56 -13.13 1.20 10.02
CA PRO A 56 -11.98 2.11 10.07
C PRO A 56 -10.67 1.33 10.01
N ARG A 57 -9.71 1.81 9.21
CA ARG A 57 -8.33 1.27 9.26
C ARG A 57 -7.66 1.75 10.55
N LEU A 58 -6.92 0.88 11.23
CA LEU A 58 -6.08 1.28 12.35
C LEU A 58 -4.63 1.35 11.86
N ILE A 59 -4.04 2.54 11.86
CA ILE A 59 -2.65 2.73 11.45
C ILE A 59 -1.83 3.00 12.70
N LEU A 60 -0.80 2.19 12.94
CA LEU A 60 0.18 2.37 13.99
C LEU A 60 1.48 2.79 13.31
N ASP A 61 1.99 3.98 13.59
CA ASP A 61 3.28 4.39 13.06
C ASP A 61 4.20 4.93 14.15
N SER A 62 5.49 5.07 13.83
CA SER A 62 6.44 5.77 14.68
C SER A 62 7.63 6.25 13.86
N ALA A 63 8.37 7.22 14.39
CA ALA A 63 9.62 7.67 13.79
C ALA A 63 10.73 6.59 13.88
N GLU A 64 10.77 5.85 15.00
CA GLU A 64 11.81 4.87 15.29
C GLU A 64 11.26 3.47 15.60
N PRO A 65 12.02 2.39 15.30
CA PRO A 65 11.76 1.04 15.80
C PRO A 65 11.69 0.99 17.34
N GLY A 66 11.03 -0.04 17.89
CA GLY A 66 10.96 -0.24 19.34
C GLY A 66 9.97 0.68 20.09
N SER A 67 9.05 1.33 19.38
CA SER A 67 8.01 2.21 19.96
C SER A 67 6.74 1.47 20.43
N GLY A 68 6.74 0.13 20.46
CA GLY A 68 5.61 -0.67 20.96
C GLY A 68 4.50 -1.01 19.94
N LYS A 69 4.68 -0.70 18.65
CA LYS A 69 3.68 -1.02 17.60
C LYS A 69 3.37 -2.53 17.51
N THR A 70 4.41 -3.36 17.43
CA THR A 70 4.26 -4.83 17.40
C THR A 70 3.57 -5.33 18.67
N ARG A 71 3.85 -4.74 19.85
CA ARG A 71 3.13 -5.07 21.10
C ARG A 71 1.63 -4.80 20.99
N VAL A 72 1.23 -3.69 20.38
CA VAL A 72 -0.18 -3.42 20.12
C VAL A 72 -0.75 -4.49 19.19
N LEU A 73 -0.09 -4.82 18.08
CA LEU A 73 -0.56 -5.87 17.16
C LEU A 73 -0.67 -7.25 17.83
N GLU A 74 0.25 -7.60 18.72
CA GLU A 74 0.21 -8.85 19.49
C GLU A 74 -1.02 -8.89 20.42
N LEU A 75 -1.37 -7.78 21.08
CA LEU A 75 -2.59 -7.69 21.88
C LEU A 75 -3.86 -7.70 21.02
N LEU A 76 -3.86 -7.02 19.87
CA LEU A 76 -4.96 -7.10 18.90
C LEU A 76 -5.17 -8.52 18.39
N ALA A 77 -4.09 -9.30 18.22
CA ALA A 77 -4.18 -10.70 17.84
C ALA A 77 -4.92 -11.56 18.90
N LEU A 78 -4.80 -11.19 20.18
CA LEU A 78 -5.48 -11.84 21.29
C LEU A 78 -6.91 -11.30 21.48
N LEU A 79 -7.17 -10.01 21.29
CA LEU A 79 -8.43 -9.36 21.67
C LEU A 79 -9.45 -9.23 20.53
N CYS A 80 -9.01 -9.07 19.27
CA CYS A 80 -9.92 -8.87 18.14
C CYS A 80 -10.62 -10.18 17.70
N ARG A 81 -11.77 -10.04 17.04
CA ARG A 81 -12.50 -11.17 16.46
C ARG A 81 -11.72 -11.75 15.27
N SER A 82 -11.50 -13.06 15.30
CA SER A 82 -10.84 -13.84 14.22
C SER A 82 -9.55 -13.19 13.68
N ALA A 83 -8.72 -12.68 14.60
CA ALA A 83 -7.55 -11.91 14.25
C ALA A 83 -6.44 -12.77 13.65
N LYS A 84 -5.72 -12.20 12.68
CA LYS A 84 -4.57 -12.86 12.07
C LYS A 84 -3.43 -11.88 11.84
N LEU A 85 -2.36 -12.09 12.59
CA LEU A 85 -1.08 -11.42 12.39
C LEU A 85 -0.39 -11.95 11.14
N THR A 86 -0.05 -11.04 10.23
CA THR A 86 0.60 -11.29 8.96
C THR A 86 1.88 -10.47 8.86
N LEU A 87 3.01 -11.15 8.65
CA LEU A 87 4.31 -10.52 8.44
C LEU A 87 4.55 -10.30 6.93
N SER A 88 4.32 -11.32 6.11
CA SER A 88 4.47 -11.26 4.65
C SER A 88 3.41 -12.11 3.96
N THR A 89 2.20 -11.55 3.79
CA THR A 89 1.11 -12.23 3.09
C THR A 89 0.97 -11.70 1.66
N THR A 90 0.82 -12.60 0.68
CA THR A 90 0.54 -12.21 -0.70
C THR A 90 -0.89 -11.69 -0.82
N THR A 91 -1.15 -10.76 -1.75
CA THR A 91 -2.51 -10.24 -2.01
C THR A 91 -3.49 -11.38 -2.29
N ALA A 92 -3.03 -12.44 -2.98
CA ALA A 92 -3.80 -13.65 -3.25
C ALA A 92 -4.21 -14.45 -2.02
N ALA A 93 -3.29 -14.65 -1.07
CA ALA A 93 -3.62 -15.34 0.17
C ALA A 93 -4.60 -14.52 1.02
N LEU A 94 -4.51 -13.19 0.96
CA LEU A 94 -5.37 -12.30 1.74
C LEU A 94 -6.83 -12.32 1.29
N TYR A 95 -7.12 -12.01 0.02
CA TYR A 95 -8.51 -11.97 -0.46
C TYR A 95 -9.17 -13.36 -0.40
N ARG A 96 -8.40 -14.44 -0.58
CA ARG A 96 -8.93 -15.81 -0.45
C ARG A 96 -9.30 -16.15 0.98
N ARG A 97 -8.55 -15.65 1.97
CA ARG A 97 -8.88 -15.85 3.37
C ARG A 97 -10.17 -15.11 3.76
N ILE A 98 -10.33 -13.87 3.29
CA ILE A 98 -11.56 -13.10 3.50
C ILE A 98 -12.74 -13.81 2.84
N ALA A 99 -12.58 -14.27 1.60
CA ALA A 99 -13.61 -15.02 0.90
C ALA A 99 -13.94 -16.36 1.56
N ALA A 100 -12.96 -17.10 2.07
CA ALA A 100 -13.22 -18.35 2.78
C ALA A 100 -14.08 -18.16 4.04
N ALA A 101 -13.89 -17.05 4.77
CA ALA A 101 -14.75 -16.70 5.90
C ALA A 101 -16.18 -16.36 5.43
N ALA A 102 -16.31 -15.54 4.38
CA ALA A 102 -17.60 -15.21 3.81
C ALA A 102 -18.36 -16.44 3.27
N ASP A 103 -17.67 -17.34 2.55
CA ASP A 103 -18.20 -18.59 2.03
C ASP A 103 -18.68 -19.52 3.18
N ALA A 104 -18.05 -19.44 4.35
CA ALA A 104 -18.42 -20.18 5.56
C ALA A 104 -19.52 -19.49 6.40
N GLY A 105 -20.05 -18.34 5.96
CA GLY A 105 -21.02 -17.54 6.73
C GLY A 105 -20.42 -16.94 8.01
N GLN A 106 -19.09 -16.81 8.07
CA GLN A 106 -18.36 -16.28 9.21
C GLN A 106 -18.06 -14.79 9.01
N PRO A 107 -17.87 -14.04 10.10
CA PRO A 107 -17.40 -12.66 10.02
C PRO A 107 -16.04 -12.57 9.33
N PRO A 108 -15.76 -11.45 8.63
CA PRO A 108 -14.46 -11.27 8.00
C PRO A 108 -13.35 -11.30 9.04
N PRO A 109 -12.19 -11.89 8.72
CA PRO A 109 -11.06 -11.96 9.64
C PRO A 109 -10.50 -10.56 9.91
N THR A 110 -10.02 -10.31 11.13
CA THR A 110 -9.26 -9.09 11.43
C THR A 110 -7.83 -9.26 10.94
N VAL A 111 -7.42 -8.46 9.96
CA VAL A 111 -6.09 -8.51 9.36
C VAL A 111 -5.15 -7.59 10.12
N LEU A 112 -4.04 -8.13 10.62
CA LEU A 112 -3.03 -7.36 11.34
C LEU A 112 -1.71 -7.46 10.58
N GLN A 113 -1.28 -6.38 9.93
CA GLN A 113 -0.08 -6.38 9.10
C GLN A 113 1.04 -5.60 9.80
N ASP A 114 2.11 -6.31 10.19
CA ASP A 114 3.33 -5.65 10.66
C ASP A 114 4.26 -5.30 9.48
N GLU A 115 5.25 -4.44 9.72
CA GLU A 115 6.26 -4.01 8.75
C GLU A 115 5.67 -3.49 7.42
N ALA A 116 4.55 -2.78 7.49
CA ALA A 116 3.88 -2.23 6.32
C ALA A 116 4.75 -1.23 5.54
N ASP A 117 5.73 -0.60 6.21
CA ASP A 117 6.72 0.27 5.57
C ASP A 117 7.73 -0.48 4.68
N ALA A 118 7.94 -1.78 4.91
CA ALA A 118 8.71 -2.63 4.01
C ALA A 118 7.92 -2.94 2.73
N ILE A 119 6.58 -3.00 2.81
CA ILE A 119 5.68 -3.23 1.67
C ILE A 119 5.51 -1.97 0.83
N PHE A 120 5.21 -0.84 1.47
CA PHE A 120 4.88 0.42 0.81
C PHE A 120 6.06 1.40 0.72
N GLY A 121 7.28 0.91 0.95
CA GLY A 121 8.50 1.71 0.92
C GLY A 121 8.80 2.38 -0.43
N LYS A 122 9.99 2.96 -0.56
CA LYS A 122 10.37 3.86 -1.68
C LYS A 122 10.25 3.25 -3.09
N ASN A 123 10.23 1.93 -3.21
CA ASN A 123 10.13 1.24 -4.49
C ASN A 123 8.74 0.59 -4.62
N THR A 124 7.87 1.23 -5.38
CA THR A 124 6.54 0.70 -5.70
C THR A 124 6.64 -0.57 -6.53
N THR A 125 6.23 -1.70 -5.96
CA THR A 125 6.09 -2.96 -6.68
C THR A 125 4.66 -3.17 -7.16
N PRO A 126 4.41 -3.93 -8.24
CA PRO A 126 3.03 -4.26 -8.66
C PRO A 126 2.20 -4.92 -7.56
N GLN A 127 2.85 -5.73 -6.71
CA GLN A 127 2.21 -6.37 -5.56
C GLN A 127 1.83 -5.35 -4.48
N ALA A 128 2.69 -4.37 -4.19
CA ALA A 128 2.39 -3.31 -3.24
C ALA A 128 1.21 -2.44 -3.71
N GLU A 129 1.15 -2.12 -5.01
CA GLU A 129 -0.01 -1.40 -5.58
C GLU A 129 -1.30 -2.20 -5.51
N ASP A 130 -1.24 -3.51 -5.83
CA ASP A 130 -2.41 -4.38 -5.73
C ASP A 130 -2.92 -4.50 -4.29
N LEU A 131 -1.99 -4.61 -3.33
CA LEU A 131 -2.33 -4.65 -1.91
C LEU A 131 -2.89 -3.31 -1.42
N ARG A 132 -2.32 -2.18 -1.86
CA ARG A 132 -2.83 -0.84 -1.58
C ARG A 132 -4.26 -0.67 -2.11
N ALA A 133 -4.53 -1.13 -3.33
CA ALA A 133 -5.87 -1.10 -3.92
C ALA A 133 -6.86 -1.94 -3.09
N LEU A 134 -6.46 -3.15 -2.69
CA LEU A 134 -7.26 -4.02 -1.82
C LEU A 134 -7.57 -3.36 -0.48
N PHE A 135 -6.56 -2.79 0.20
CA PHE A 135 -6.75 -2.10 1.48
C PHE A 135 -7.64 -0.86 1.35
N ASN A 136 -7.52 -0.11 0.25
CA ASN A 136 -8.34 1.07 -0.03
C ASN A 136 -9.79 0.74 -0.36
N ALA A 137 -10.07 -0.42 -0.96
CA ALA A 137 -11.42 -0.87 -1.28
C ALA A 137 -12.09 -1.51 -0.06
N GLY A 138 -11.37 -2.39 0.63
CA GLY A 138 -11.90 -3.25 1.69
C GLY A 138 -12.31 -2.57 3.00
N TYR A 139 -12.34 -1.24 3.06
CA TYR A 139 -12.85 -0.52 4.24
C TYR A 139 -14.37 -0.33 4.16
N LYS A 140 -14.98 -0.49 2.97
CA LYS A 140 -16.43 -0.41 2.75
C LYS A 140 -17.03 -1.79 2.50
N LYS A 141 -18.19 -2.06 3.09
CA LYS A 141 -18.94 -3.31 2.96
C LYS A 141 -19.39 -3.48 1.51
N GLY A 142 -19.32 -4.71 1.00
CA GLY A 142 -19.62 -5.04 -0.40
C GLY A 142 -18.46 -4.82 -1.38
N ALA A 143 -17.30 -4.32 -0.93
CA ALA A 143 -16.13 -4.20 -1.79
C ALA A 143 -15.62 -5.58 -2.25
N THR A 144 -15.47 -5.75 -3.56
CA THR A 144 -14.93 -6.96 -4.21
C THR A 144 -13.72 -6.65 -5.08
N VAL A 145 -12.94 -7.69 -5.41
CA VAL A 145 -11.88 -7.64 -6.41
C VAL A 145 -12.02 -8.81 -7.39
N ASP A 146 -11.88 -8.51 -8.67
CA ASP A 146 -11.91 -9.54 -9.72
C ASP A 146 -10.57 -10.25 -9.81
N ARG A 147 -10.60 -11.58 -9.75
CA ARG A 147 -9.41 -12.42 -9.92
C ARG A 147 -9.74 -13.61 -10.80
N CYS A 148 -8.81 -13.93 -11.70
CA CYS A 148 -8.94 -15.12 -12.51
C CYS A 148 -8.56 -16.36 -11.70
N GLU A 149 -9.42 -17.37 -11.72
CA GLU A 149 -9.19 -18.68 -11.12
C GLU A 149 -9.40 -19.81 -12.13
N GLY A 150 -8.71 -20.92 -11.91
CA GLY A 150 -8.78 -22.12 -12.74
C GLY A 150 -7.46 -22.45 -13.42
N ASP A 151 -7.37 -23.67 -13.95
CA ASP A 151 -6.25 -24.07 -14.79
C ASP A 151 -6.31 -23.34 -16.13
N ALA A 152 -5.18 -23.29 -16.86
CA ALA A 152 -5.07 -22.57 -18.14
C ALA A 152 -6.19 -22.92 -19.15
N ALA A 153 -6.77 -24.12 -19.06
CA ALA A 153 -7.87 -24.58 -19.91
C ALA A 153 -9.29 -24.14 -19.45
N ARG A 154 -9.46 -23.69 -18.19
CA ARG A 154 -10.75 -23.33 -17.58
C ARG A 154 -10.63 -22.09 -16.68
N MET A 155 -10.02 -21.03 -17.22
CA MET A 155 -9.94 -19.74 -16.54
C MET A 155 -11.33 -19.10 -16.44
N ARG A 156 -11.77 -18.80 -15.23
CA ARG A 156 -12.97 -18.00 -14.93
C ARG A 156 -12.60 -16.78 -14.11
N VAL A 157 -13.29 -15.68 -14.32
CA VAL A 157 -13.20 -14.53 -13.41
C VAL A 157 -14.12 -14.81 -12.22
N ARG A 158 -13.60 -14.66 -11.01
CA ARG A 158 -14.36 -14.73 -9.76
C ARG A 158 -14.17 -13.41 -9.01
N GLU A 159 -15.28 -12.90 -8.49
CA GLU A 159 -15.29 -11.79 -7.55
C GLU A 159 -14.95 -12.29 -6.14
N PHE A 160 -13.99 -11.63 -5.49
CA PHE A 160 -13.59 -11.92 -4.12
C PHE A 160 -13.96 -10.76 -3.20
N PRO A 161 -14.70 -10.99 -2.10
CA PRO A 161 -14.90 -9.96 -1.09
C PRO A 161 -13.57 -9.58 -0.45
N VAL A 162 -13.38 -8.28 -0.23
CA VAL A 162 -12.17 -7.72 0.41
C VAL A 162 -12.47 -6.87 1.64
N TRP A 163 -13.74 -6.78 2.03
CA TRP A 163 -14.17 -6.07 3.22
C TRP A 163 -13.76 -6.82 4.50
N ALA A 164 -12.90 -6.21 5.32
CA ALA A 164 -12.39 -6.79 6.55
C ALA A 164 -11.74 -5.71 7.44
N PRO A 165 -11.79 -5.81 8.78
CA PRO A 165 -10.97 -4.97 9.66
C PRO A 165 -9.48 -5.13 9.37
N LEU A 166 -8.74 -4.02 9.39
CA LEU A 166 -7.32 -3.99 9.06
C LEU A 166 -6.56 -3.03 9.99
N ALA A 167 -5.55 -3.56 10.66
CA ALA A 167 -4.52 -2.79 11.35
C ALA A 167 -3.19 -2.90 10.61
N LEU A 168 -2.47 -1.78 10.48
CA LEU A 168 -1.17 -1.70 9.81
C LEU A 168 -0.15 -1.09 10.78
N ALA A 169 1.02 -1.69 10.92
CA ALA A 169 2.14 -1.10 11.65
C ALA A 169 3.31 -0.78 10.73
N GLY A 170 3.91 0.40 10.88
CA GLY A 170 5.09 0.78 10.09
C GLY A 170 5.80 2.04 10.59
N LEU A 171 6.72 2.57 9.78
CA LEU A 171 7.39 3.85 10.03
C LEU A 171 6.60 5.02 9.43
N VAL A 172 6.63 6.17 10.11
CA VAL A 172 6.01 7.43 9.65
C VAL A 172 6.53 7.80 8.25
N GLY A 173 5.64 8.33 7.40
CA GLY A 173 5.98 8.80 6.06
C GLY A 173 6.23 7.70 5.01
N ARG A 174 5.97 6.44 5.35
CA ARG A 174 6.06 5.29 4.42
C ARG A 174 4.69 4.73 4.03
N MET A 175 3.64 5.06 4.78
CA MET A 175 2.29 4.64 4.48
C MET A 175 1.67 5.54 3.40
N PRO A 176 0.98 4.99 2.38
CA PRO A 176 0.28 5.81 1.40
C PRO A 176 -0.88 6.61 2.03
N ASP A 177 -1.00 7.90 1.67
CA ASP A 177 -2.07 8.79 2.14
C ASP A 177 -3.48 8.26 1.82
N THR A 178 -3.60 7.48 0.73
CA THR A 178 -4.88 6.84 0.39
C THR A 178 -5.33 5.85 1.46
N ILE A 179 -4.41 5.21 2.18
CA ILE A 179 -4.75 4.28 3.25
C ILE A 179 -5.01 5.05 4.55
N THR A 180 -4.13 5.98 4.92
CA THR A 180 -4.24 6.73 6.19
C THR A 180 -5.50 7.59 6.22
N SER A 181 -5.92 8.15 5.09
CA SER A 181 -7.19 8.89 4.97
C SER A 181 -8.45 8.04 5.16
N ARG A 182 -8.35 6.70 5.24
CA ARG A 182 -9.46 5.75 5.47
C ARG A 182 -9.45 5.16 6.88
N GLY A 183 -8.65 5.73 7.79
CA GLY A 183 -8.47 5.19 9.13
C GLY A 183 -8.09 6.23 10.16
N VAL A 184 -7.73 5.74 11.34
CA VAL A 184 -7.19 6.52 12.44
C VAL A 184 -5.71 6.15 12.61
N THR A 185 -4.84 7.15 12.53
CA THR A 185 -3.39 6.98 12.66
C THR A 185 -2.95 7.30 14.09
N VAL A 186 -2.46 6.29 14.80
CA VAL A 186 -1.89 6.39 16.13
C VAL A 186 -0.37 6.49 16.03
N HIS A 187 0.13 7.70 16.25
CA HIS A 187 1.57 7.98 16.30
C HIS A 187 2.17 7.48 17.63
N MET A 188 2.83 6.32 17.58
CA MET A 188 3.47 5.68 18.72
C MET A 188 4.83 6.32 19.03
N ARG A 189 5.20 6.34 20.31
CA ARG A 189 6.50 6.84 20.79
C ARG A 189 7.13 5.82 21.72
N ARG A 190 8.46 5.81 21.78
CA ARG A 190 9.17 4.98 22.74
C ARG A 190 8.71 5.33 24.16
N ARG A 191 8.38 4.32 24.96
CA ARG A 191 7.99 4.52 26.35
C ARG A 191 9.09 5.24 27.10
N ARG A 192 8.70 6.05 28.09
CA ARG A 192 9.67 6.68 28.97
C ARG A 192 10.30 5.64 29.90
N PRO A 193 11.57 5.82 30.33
CA PRO A 193 12.25 4.85 31.20
C PRO A 193 11.56 4.63 32.56
N ASP A 194 10.80 5.61 33.05
CA ASP A 194 10.06 5.58 34.31
C ASP A 194 8.69 4.89 34.21
N GLN A 195 8.16 4.71 32.99
CA GLN A 195 6.91 3.98 32.76
C GLN A 195 7.15 2.47 32.87
N LYS A 196 6.84 1.93 34.04
CA LYS A 196 6.85 0.47 34.29
C LYS A 196 5.56 -0.13 33.74
N LEU A 197 5.72 -1.06 32.79
CA LEU A 197 4.64 -1.90 32.28
C LEU A 197 4.84 -3.33 32.79
N ALA A 198 3.78 -4.13 32.76
CA ALA A 198 3.90 -5.55 33.03
C ALA A 198 4.74 -6.24 31.94
N ASP A 199 5.46 -7.29 32.32
CA ASP A 199 6.15 -8.14 31.35
C ASP A 199 5.11 -8.87 30.51
N PHE A 200 5.17 -8.68 29.20
CA PHE A 200 4.28 -9.40 28.31
C PHE A 200 4.82 -10.79 28.03
N ARG A 201 3.98 -11.79 28.31
CA ARG A 201 4.15 -13.16 27.87
C ARG A 201 2.82 -13.60 27.27
N GLU A 202 2.85 -14.02 26.01
CA GLU A 202 1.63 -14.33 25.25
C GLU A 202 0.72 -15.32 25.98
N ARG A 203 1.30 -16.38 26.57
CA ARG A 203 0.54 -17.38 27.34
C ARG A 203 -0.18 -16.81 28.57
N ASP A 204 0.43 -15.84 29.25
CA ASP A 204 -0.13 -15.25 30.47
C ASP A 204 -1.23 -14.26 30.07
N ALA A 205 -0.97 -13.42 29.05
CA ALA A 205 -1.94 -12.50 28.48
C ALA A 205 -3.16 -13.23 27.86
N GLN A 206 -2.95 -14.40 27.23
CA GLN A 206 -4.04 -15.21 26.68
C GLN A 206 -5.00 -15.68 27.79
N VAL A 207 -4.48 -16.07 28.96
CA VAL A 207 -5.33 -16.43 30.11
C VAL A 207 -6.12 -15.24 30.60
N GLU A 208 -5.49 -14.07 30.73
CA GLU A 208 -6.15 -12.81 31.13
C GLU A 208 -7.27 -12.40 30.15
N VAL A 209 -7.05 -12.56 28.83
CA VAL A 209 -7.97 -12.11 27.77
C VAL A 209 -9.10 -13.09 27.47
N THR A 210 -8.93 -14.39 27.76
CA THR A 210 -9.93 -15.43 27.45
C THR A 210 -11.34 -15.12 28.00
N PRO A 211 -11.54 -14.78 29.29
CA PRO A 211 -12.87 -14.45 29.81
C PRO A 211 -13.47 -13.19 29.16
N ILE A 212 -12.64 -12.21 28.78
CA ILE A 212 -13.10 -11.00 28.08
C ILE A 212 -13.63 -11.36 26.69
N ARG A 213 -12.94 -12.25 25.96
CA ARG A 213 -13.38 -12.70 24.62
C ARG A 213 -14.70 -13.48 24.66
N GLU A 214 -14.88 -14.31 25.68
CA GLU A 214 -16.13 -15.06 25.87
C GLU A 214 -17.31 -14.09 26.06
N GLN A 215 -17.14 -13.08 26.92
CA GLN A 215 -18.16 -12.06 27.12
C GLN A 215 -18.39 -11.19 25.89
N LEU A 216 -17.33 -10.79 25.16
CA LEU A 216 -17.45 -10.07 23.89
C LEU A 216 -18.21 -10.87 22.83
N THR A 217 -18.06 -12.20 22.82
CA THR A 217 -18.81 -13.09 21.92
C THR A 217 -20.30 -13.06 22.21
N VAL A 218 -20.68 -13.18 23.49
CA VAL A 218 -22.08 -13.14 23.94
C VAL A 218 -22.69 -11.77 23.67
N TRP A 219 -21.98 -10.70 24.05
CA TRP A 219 -22.44 -9.32 23.85
C TRP A 219 -22.63 -8.98 22.37
N ALA A 220 -21.69 -9.34 21.50
CA ALA A 220 -21.75 -9.00 20.07
C ALA A 220 -22.96 -9.62 19.38
N GLY A 221 -23.37 -10.83 19.78
CA GLY A 221 -24.56 -11.50 19.22
C GLY A 221 -25.86 -10.73 19.46
N ALA A 222 -25.95 -9.93 20.54
CA ALA A 222 -27.12 -9.10 20.85
C ALA A 222 -26.98 -7.65 20.36
N ALA A 223 -25.76 -7.16 20.19
CA ALA A 223 -25.49 -5.75 19.91
C ALA A 223 -25.54 -5.37 18.41
N GLU A 224 -25.31 -6.32 17.48
CA GLU A 224 -25.22 -6.01 16.05
C GLU A 224 -26.48 -5.33 15.49
N ASP A 225 -27.67 -5.81 15.86
CA ASP A 225 -28.94 -5.23 15.40
C ASP A 225 -29.13 -3.79 15.90
N VAL A 226 -28.85 -3.55 17.18
CA VAL A 226 -28.95 -2.21 17.80
C VAL A 226 -27.98 -1.23 17.15
N LEU A 227 -26.74 -1.65 16.92
CA LEU A 227 -25.70 -0.82 16.33
C LEU A 227 -25.95 -0.53 14.84
N SER A 228 -26.61 -1.42 14.10
CA SER A 228 -26.93 -1.19 12.69
C SER A 228 -27.86 0.02 12.47
N ALA A 229 -28.74 0.28 13.44
CA ALA A 229 -29.66 1.42 13.44
C ALA A 229 -29.07 2.68 14.07
N ALA A 230 -27.92 2.58 14.76
CA ALA A 230 -27.33 3.70 15.49
C ALA A 230 -26.85 4.80 14.53
N ARG A 231 -27.15 6.06 14.86
CA ARG A 231 -26.71 7.25 14.14
C ARG A 231 -26.15 8.26 15.15
N PRO A 232 -24.92 8.06 15.63
CA PRO A 232 -24.34 8.92 16.66
C PRO A 232 -24.16 10.34 16.12
N PRO A 233 -24.46 11.40 16.91
CA PRO A 233 -24.18 12.76 16.48
C PRO A 233 -22.67 12.96 16.38
N MET A 234 -22.20 13.61 15.31
CA MET A 234 -20.77 13.88 15.11
C MET A 234 -20.32 15.12 15.90
N PRO A 235 -19.08 15.14 16.43
CA PRO A 235 -18.50 16.37 16.98
C PRO A 235 -18.36 17.47 15.93
N ASP A 236 -18.36 18.72 16.36
CA ASP A 236 -18.13 19.87 15.49
C ASP A 236 -16.78 19.76 14.76
N GLY A 237 -16.77 20.05 13.47
CA GLY A 237 -15.57 19.93 12.62
C GLY A 237 -15.32 18.54 12.04
N VAL A 238 -16.12 17.51 12.41
CA VAL A 238 -15.98 16.14 11.90
C VAL A 238 -17.02 15.87 10.82
N THR A 239 -16.61 15.93 9.55
CA THR A 239 -17.49 15.70 8.38
C THR A 239 -16.93 14.72 7.37
N ASP A 240 -17.76 14.41 6.36
CA ASP A 240 -17.42 13.60 5.20
C ASP A 240 -16.78 12.27 5.60
N ARG A 241 -15.60 11.99 5.06
CA ARG A 241 -14.88 10.75 5.32
C ARG A 241 -14.48 10.58 6.78
N ALA A 242 -14.16 11.67 7.50
CA ALA A 242 -13.83 11.56 8.91
C ALA A 242 -15.05 11.10 9.71
N ALA A 243 -16.23 11.65 9.43
CA ALA A 243 -17.49 11.19 10.01
C ALA A 243 -17.78 9.71 9.68
N GLU A 244 -17.62 9.29 8.41
CA GLU A 244 -17.77 7.88 8.01
C GLU A 244 -16.84 6.92 8.77
N ILE A 245 -15.58 7.32 9.02
CA ILE A 245 -14.58 6.51 9.72
C ILE A 245 -14.88 6.41 11.22
N TRP A 246 -15.37 7.51 11.82
CA TRP A 246 -15.60 7.60 13.26
C TRP A 246 -16.99 7.11 13.69
N GLU A 247 -17.97 7.06 12.79
CA GLU A 247 -19.33 6.59 13.07
C GLU A 247 -19.36 5.23 13.80
N PRO A 248 -18.62 4.19 13.38
CA PRO A 248 -18.66 2.90 14.08
C PRO A 248 -18.13 2.99 15.52
N LEU A 249 -17.06 3.77 15.74
CA LEU A 249 -16.43 3.89 17.05
C LEU A 249 -17.31 4.71 18.01
N LEU A 250 -17.92 5.79 17.51
CA LEU A 250 -18.84 6.62 18.28
C LEU A 250 -20.15 5.88 18.58
N ALA A 251 -20.68 5.08 17.66
CA ALA A 251 -21.88 4.28 17.89
C ALA A 251 -21.69 3.26 19.02
N ILE A 252 -20.54 2.59 19.07
CA ILE A 252 -20.18 1.66 20.16
C ILE A 252 -20.04 2.42 21.48
N ALA A 253 -19.37 3.56 21.47
CA ALA A 253 -19.19 4.37 22.67
C ALA A 253 -20.52 4.96 23.22
N ASP A 254 -21.42 5.38 22.34
CA ASP A 254 -22.75 5.88 22.71
C ASP A 254 -23.65 4.75 23.22
N LEU A 255 -23.54 3.54 22.67
CA LEU A 255 -24.23 2.35 23.20
C LEU A 255 -23.71 1.97 24.59
N ALA A 256 -22.41 2.09 24.83
CA ALA A 256 -21.84 1.90 26.16
C ALA A 256 -22.34 2.99 27.13
N GLY A 257 -22.44 4.23 26.63
CA GLY A 257 -22.76 5.38 27.46
C GLY A 257 -21.64 5.67 28.47
N GLY A 258 -22.02 6.26 29.60
CA GLY A 258 -21.07 6.59 30.68
C GLY A 258 -19.91 7.46 30.22
N HIS A 259 -18.70 7.15 30.71
CA HIS A 259 -17.50 7.91 30.37
C HIS A 259 -16.97 7.62 28.96
N TRP A 260 -17.36 6.50 28.35
CA TRP A 260 -16.89 6.08 27.02
C TRP A 260 -17.41 6.98 25.91
N SER A 261 -18.67 7.41 25.93
CA SER A 261 -19.20 8.37 24.94
C SER A 261 -18.42 9.69 24.95
N ALA A 262 -18.16 10.25 26.14
CA ALA A 262 -17.39 11.48 26.27
C ALA A 262 -15.92 11.31 25.84
N ALA A 263 -15.29 10.20 26.24
CA ALA A 263 -13.90 9.89 25.89
C ALA A 263 -13.72 9.67 24.38
N ALA A 264 -14.68 9.01 23.72
CA ALA A 264 -14.67 8.76 22.29
C ALA A 264 -14.81 10.05 21.49
N ARG A 265 -15.68 10.97 21.92
CA ARG A 265 -15.84 12.29 21.29
C ARG A 265 -14.60 13.15 21.44
N ALA A 266 -14.02 13.19 22.64
CA ALA A 266 -12.75 13.88 22.87
C ALA A 266 -11.61 13.28 22.02
N ALA A 267 -11.56 11.95 21.89
CA ALA A 267 -10.60 11.30 21.00
C ALA A 267 -10.86 11.63 19.53
N CYS A 268 -12.11 11.67 19.08
CA CYS A 268 -12.48 12.03 17.72
C CYS A 268 -12.03 13.45 17.38
N THR A 269 -12.34 14.43 18.24
CA THR A 269 -11.86 15.81 18.11
C THR A 269 -10.34 15.86 18.11
N TYR A 270 -9.69 15.16 19.03
CA TYR A 270 -8.23 15.09 19.06
C TYR A 270 -7.66 14.62 17.72
N PHE A 271 -8.11 13.49 17.17
CA PHE A 271 -7.55 12.93 15.93
C PHE A 271 -7.92 13.69 14.66
N VAL A 272 -9.13 14.27 14.59
CA VAL A 272 -9.63 14.92 13.38
C VAL A 272 -9.29 16.41 13.38
N VAL A 273 -9.56 17.09 14.50
CA VAL A 273 -9.42 18.53 14.67
C VAL A 273 -8.00 18.87 15.15
N ASP A 274 -7.56 18.31 16.28
CA ASP A 274 -6.34 18.78 16.98
C ASP A 274 -5.03 18.13 16.48
N SER A 275 -5.07 16.94 15.86
CA SER A 275 -3.90 16.09 15.58
C SER A 275 -3.12 16.45 14.32
N ALA A 276 -3.08 17.73 13.94
CA ALA A 276 -1.87 18.17 13.26
C ALA A 276 -1.54 19.58 13.65
N GLY A 277 -0.23 19.82 13.85
CA GLY A 277 0.29 21.14 13.57
C GLY A 277 -0.16 21.51 12.15
N GLU A 278 -0.78 22.67 12.01
CA GLU A 278 -1.41 23.15 10.77
C GLU A 278 -0.48 22.93 9.55
N ASP A 279 0.83 22.99 9.76
CA ASP A 279 1.90 22.80 8.77
C ASP A 279 2.02 21.39 8.17
N GLU A 280 1.83 20.31 8.94
CA GLU A 280 2.05 18.93 8.45
C GLU A 280 0.88 18.41 7.61
N LYS A 281 -0.33 18.97 7.77
CA LYS A 281 -1.54 18.63 6.98
C LYS A 281 -1.56 19.30 5.61
N LEU A 282 -0.83 20.40 5.43
CA LEU A 282 -0.85 21.16 4.19
C LEU A 282 0.05 20.49 3.15
N SER A 283 -0.55 20.19 2.00
CA SER A 283 0.22 19.85 0.80
C SER A 283 1.28 20.94 0.52
N LEU A 284 2.35 20.58 -0.18
CA LEU A 284 3.43 21.53 -0.51
C LEU A 284 2.89 22.85 -1.09
N GLY A 285 1.89 22.79 -1.95
CA GLY A 285 1.28 23.98 -2.54
C GLY A 285 0.39 24.77 -1.58
N GLN A 286 -0.25 24.14 -0.59
CA GLN A 286 -0.98 24.85 0.47
C GLN A 286 -0.03 25.53 1.46
N ARG A 287 1.08 24.90 1.84
CA ARG A 287 2.13 25.57 2.63
C ARG A 287 2.68 26.79 1.90
N LEU A 288 2.89 26.65 0.59
CA LEU A 288 3.29 27.76 -0.27
C LEU A 288 2.26 28.89 -0.28
N LEU A 289 0.97 28.58 -0.43
CA LEU A 289 -0.10 29.58 -0.37
C LEU A 289 -0.16 30.28 0.98
N ARG A 290 0.00 29.54 2.09
CA ARG A 290 0.02 30.07 3.46
C ARG A 290 1.18 31.03 3.67
N ASP A 291 2.38 30.64 3.26
CA ASP A 291 3.58 31.48 3.45
C ASP A 291 3.55 32.71 2.55
N ILE A 292 2.98 32.61 1.34
CA ILE A 292 2.71 33.78 0.48
C ILE A 292 1.67 34.69 1.14
N LYS A 293 0.60 34.16 1.75
CA LYS A 293 -0.40 34.95 2.49
C LYS A 293 0.25 35.72 3.64
N LYS A 294 1.12 35.05 4.40
CA LYS A 294 1.87 35.66 5.50
C LYS A 294 2.81 36.74 4.98
N LEU A 295 3.58 36.46 3.93
CA LEU A 295 4.50 37.41 3.30
C LEU A 295 3.79 38.68 2.81
N LEU A 296 2.68 38.55 2.07
CA LEU A 296 1.92 39.71 1.57
C LEU A 296 1.29 40.50 2.72
N LYS A 297 0.88 39.84 3.81
CA LYS A 297 0.35 40.49 5.01
C LYS A 297 1.44 41.25 5.77
N ASP A 298 2.62 40.64 5.94
CA ASP A 298 3.75 41.23 6.64
C ASP A 298 4.31 42.46 5.89
N GLU A 299 4.21 42.47 4.55
CA GLU A 299 4.60 43.60 3.71
C GLU A 299 3.45 44.58 3.38
N ASP A 300 2.24 44.35 3.90
CA ASP A 300 1.02 45.13 3.60
C ASP A 300 0.79 45.35 2.09
N ALA A 301 1.02 44.30 1.30
CA ALA A 301 1.04 44.34 -0.16
C ALA A 301 -0.16 43.63 -0.79
N THR A 302 -0.85 44.30 -1.72
CA THR A 302 -1.96 43.71 -2.50
C THR A 302 -1.51 42.99 -3.78
N ALA A 303 -0.24 43.17 -4.15
CA ALA A 303 0.40 42.57 -5.31
C ALA A 303 1.89 42.41 -5.06
N MET A 304 2.51 41.34 -5.56
CA MET A 304 3.95 41.12 -5.42
C MET A 304 4.55 40.44 -6.66
N TRP A 305 5.75 40.85 -7.07
CA TRP A 305 6.46 40.20 -8.18
C TRP A 305 6.94 38.81 -7.79
N SER A 306 6.98 37.90 -8.77
CA SER A 306 7.46 36.53 -8.57
C SER A 306 8.89 36.49 -8.00
N SER A 307 9.74 37.44 -8.39
CA SER A 307 11.11 37.58 -7.86
C SER A 307 11.13 37.95 -6.39
N ASP A 308 10.21 38.80 -5.95
CA ASP A 308 10.16 39.31 -4.58
C ASP A 308 9.54 38.26 -3.65
N ILE A 309 8.52 37.54 -4.11
CA ILE A 309 7.96 36.37 -3.41
C ILE A 309 9.05 35.33 -3.17
N ILE A 310 9.81 34.95 -4.20
CA ILE A 310 10.89 33.95 -4.04
C ILE A 310 11.94 34.45 -3.06
N ARG A 311 12.36 35.72 -3.17
CA ARG A 311 13.32 36.31 -2.25
C ARG A 311 12.81 36.28 -0.82
N GLY A 312 11.58 36.73 -0.57
CA GLY A 312 10.97 36.75 0.76
C GLY A 312 10.81 35.35 1.36
N LEU A 313 10.43 34.36 0.54
CA LEU A 313 10.29 32.98 0.99
C LEU A 313 11.65 32.29 1.24
N THR A 314 12.73 32.69 0.58
CA THR A 314 14.05 32.02 0.67
C THR A 314 15.05 32.75 1.58
N VAL A 315 14.68 33.91 2.13
CA VAL A 315 15.59 34.74 2.93
C VAL A 315 16.01 34.07 4.24
N ASP A 316 15.09 33.34 4.87
CA ASP A 316 15.35 32.58 6.10
C ASP A 316 16.16 31.31 5.79
N ALA A 317 17.18 31.04 6.60
CA ALA A 317 18.03 29.87 6.49
C ALA A 317 17.30 28.57 6.82
N GLU A 318 16.30 28.63 7.69
CA GLU A 318 15.46 27.49 8.08
C GLU A 318 14.22 27.35 7.17
N SER A 319 14.05 28.24 6.19
CA SER A 319 12.91 28.18 5.27
C SER A 319 12.94 26.92 4.39
N GLU A 320 11.82 26.21 4.36
CA GLU A 320 11.62 25.07 3.48
C GLU A 320 11.78 25.43 1.99
N TRP A 321 11.55 26.69 1.61
CA TRP A 321 11.64 27.18 0.23
C TRP A 321 13.08 27.37 -0.26
N ARG A 322 14.04 27.48 0.66
CA ARG A 322 15.46 27.67 0.38
C ARG A 322 16.13 26.38 -0.11
N ASP A 323 15.71 25.23 0.42
CA ASP A 323 16.19 23.91 0.00
C ASP A 323 15.07 22.88 -0.15
N LEU A 324 14.32 22.99 -1.25
CA LEU A 324 13.30 22.02 -1.64
C LEU A 324 13.94 20.81 -2.34
N TRP A 325 14.47 19.88 -1.53
CA TRP A 325 15.10 18.63 -1.98
C TRP A 325 16.34 18.85 -2.86
N GLY A 326 17.27 19.67 -2.39
CA GLY A 326 18.53 20.00 -3.06
C GLY A 326 18.41 21.14 -4.09
N LYS A 327 17.27 21.84 -4.14
CA LYS A 327 17.00 22.94 -5.09
C LYS A 327 16.16 24.03 -4.45
N SER A 328 16.58 25.28 -4.58
CA SER A 328 15.78 26.44 -4.18
C SER A 328 14.49 26.57 -5.01
N LEU A 329 13.46 27.19 -4.44
CA LEU A 329 12.26 27.59 -5.18
C LEU A 329 12.63 28.53 -6.33
N ASP A 330 12.12 28.26 -7.54
CA ASP A 330 12.30 29.09 -8.73
C ASP A 330 10.94 29.55 -9.30
N GLN A 331 10.95 30.51 -10.23
CA GLN A 331 9.72 31.08 -10.80
C GLN A 331 8.86 30.04 -11.53
N ARG A 332 9.50 29.06 -12.18
CA ARG A 332 8.80 28.00 -12.92
C ARG A 332 8.05 27.09 -11.96
N ARG A 333 8.66 26.74 -10.83
CA ARG A 333 8.07 25.90 -9.79
C ARG A 333 7.00 26.65 -9.03
N LEU A 334 7.23 27.91 -8.68
CA LEU A 334 6.23 28.79 -8.09
C LEU A 334 4.94 28.82 -8.95
N ALA A 335 5.08 29.09 -10.25
CA ALA A 335 3.94 29.10 -11.18
C ALA A 335 3.26 27.73 -11.32
N LYS A 336 4.04 26.63 -11.34
CA LYS A 336 3.50 25.26 -11.43
C LYS A 336 2.69 24.88 -10.18
N GLU A 337 3.19 25.20 -9.00
CA GLU A 337 2.51 24.86 -7.74
C GLU A 337 1.28 25.74 -7.54
N LEU A 338 1.37 27.06 -7.78
CA LEU A 338 0.22 27.97 -7.67
C LEU A 338 -0.87 27.68 -8.73
N GLY A 339 -0.47 27.27 -9.94
CA GLY A 339 -1.39 26.91 -11.01
C GLY A 339 -2.33 25.76 -10.66
N ARG A 340 -1.96 24.87 -9.73
CA ARG A 340 -2.82 23.77 -9.25
C ARG A 340 -4.04 24.26 -8.47
N TYR A 341 -3.96 25.47 -7.91
CA TYR A 341 -5.01 26.10 -7.12
C TYR A 341 -5.73 27.21 -7.91
N GLY A 342 -5.58 27.24 -9.24
CA GLY A 342 -6.22 28.23 -10.11
C GLY A 342 -5.51 29.58 -10.17
N VAL A 343 -4.40 29.77 -9.44
CA VAL A 343 -3.65 31.03 -9.41
C VAL A 343 -2.70 31.13 -10.59
N LYS A 344 -2.75 32.24 -11.33
CA LYS A 344 -1.91 32.47 -12.52
C LYS A 344 -1.07 33.73 -12.39
N SER A 345 0.19 33.66 -12.81
CA SER A 345 1.06 34.84 -12.87
C SER A 345 0.60 35.81 -13.96
N LYS A 346 0.50 37.10 -13.64
CA LYS A 346 0.17 38.18 -14.59
C LYS A 346 1.19 39.31 -14.52
N ASN A 347 1.11 40.26 -15.45
CA ASN A 347 1.95 41.46 -15.34
C ASN A 347 1.31 42.36 -14.27
N VAL A 348 1.98 42.51 -13.14
CA VAL A 348 1.49 43.30 -12.00
C VAL A 348 2.36 44.55 -11.86
N ARG A 349 1.71 45.68 -11.61
CA ARG A 349 2.39 46.96 -11.37
C ARG A 349 2.56 47.14 -9.88
N VAL A 350 3.80 47.24 -9.41
CA VAL A 350 4.13 47.54 -8.02
C VAL A 350 4.97 48.82 -8.02
N GLY A 351 4.43 49.89 -7.43
CA GLY A 351 4.97 51.24 -7.57
C GLY A 351 5.01 51.70 -9.04
N VAL A 352 6.21 52.00 -9.54
CA VAL A 352 6.43 52.53 -10.91
C VAL A 352 6.79 51.48 -11.95
N ALA A 353 7.06 50.24 -11.54
CA ALA A 353 7.55 49.18 -12.43
C ALA A 353 6.52 48.06 -12.63
N VAL A 354 6.62 47.38 -13.78
CA VAL A 354 5.73 46.28 -14.16
C VAL A 354 6.57 45.03 -14.37
N SER A 355 6.21 43.94 -13.70
CA SER A 355 6.87 42.64 -13.85
C SER A 355 5.87 41.50 -13.66
N LYS A 356 6.29 40.26 -13.89
CA LYS A 356 5.47 39.07 -13.63
C LYS A 356 5.30 38.87 -12.13
N GLY A 357 4.07 38.70 -11.68
CA GLY A 357 3.74 38.51 -10.28
C GLY A 357 2.31 38.05 -10.05
N TYR A 358 1.87 38.17 -8.82
CA TYR A 358 0.58 37.71 -8.34
C TYR A 358 -0.11 38.85 -7.58
N GLU A 359 -1.42 38.97 -7.75
CA GLU A 359 -2.27 39.91 -7.03
C GLU A 359 -3.23 39.13 -6.13
N ILE A 360 -3.65 39.77 -5.04
CA ILE A 360 -4.68 39.23 -4.15
C ILE A 360 -6.01 39.12 -4.92
N ASP A 361 -6.39 40.18 -5.64
CA ASP A 361 -7.70 40.30 -6.26
C ASP A 361 -7.78 39.73 -7.69
N GLY A 362 -9.02 39.38 -8.08
CA GLY A 362 -9.41 38.94 -9.42
C GLY A 362 -9.69 37.44 -9.56
N PRO A 363 -10.23 37.00 -10.72
CA PRO A 363 -10.73 35.64 -10.94
C PRO A 363 -9.66 34.54 -10.98
N ALA A 364 -8.37 34.91 -10.92
CA ALA A 364 -7.23 33.99 -10.78
C ALA A 364 -6.22 34.53 -9.76
N GLY A 365 -6.68 35.37 -8.83
CA GLY A 365 -5.89 36.00 -7.77
C GLY A 365 -5.69 35.08 -6.56
N LEU A 366 -4.83 35.51 -5.64
CA LEU A 366 -4.47 34.74 -4.45
C LEU A 366 -5.63 34.63 -3.43
N ALA A 367 -6.52 35.62 -3.36
CA ALA A 367 -7.65 35.63 -2.41
C ALA A 367 -8.55 34.41 -2.55
N GLN A 368 -8.97 34.08 -3.78
CA GLN A 368 -9.81 32.92 -4.04
C GLN A 368 -9.13 31.62 -3.58
N ALA A 369 -7.83 31.48 -3.85
CA ALA A 369 -7.08 30.30 -3.44
C ALA A 369 -6.92 30.22 -1.92
N TRP A 370 -6.72 31.34 -1.24
CA TRP A 370 -6.67 31.38 0.22
C TRP A 370 -8.03 31.05 0.84
N ASP A 371 -9.10 31.63 0.34
CA ASP A 371 -10.45 31.41 0.87
C ASP A 371 -10.88 29.95 0.69
N THR A 372 -10.49 29.34 -0.44
CA THR A 372 -10.85 27.95 -0.78
C THR A 372 -9.96 26.92 -0.07
N TRP A 373 -8.65 27.18 0.07
CA TRP A 373 -7.66 26.17 0.45
C TRP A 373 -6.92 26.42 1.76
N LEU A 374 -7.04 27.61 2.37
CA LEU A 374 -6.36 28.00 3.63
C LEU A 374 -7.30 28.45 4.75
N THR A 375 -8.54 28.81 4.44
CA THR A 375 -9.57 28.89 5.48
C THR A 375 -9.78 27.47 6.02
N PRO A 376 -9.99 27.26 7.33
CA PRO A 376 -10.50 25.98 7.85
C PRO A 376 -11.93 25.79 7.35
N SER A 377 -12.07 25.56 6.04
CA SER A 377 -13.20 24.89 5.46
C SER A 377 -12.98 23.42 5.76
N MET A 378 -14.03 22.79 6.25
CA MET A 378 -14.17 21.38 6.59
C MET A 378 -14.07 20.47 5.35
N SER A 379 -13.07 20.68 4.49
CA SER A 379 -12.93 20.00 3.21
C SER A 379 -11.51 20.19 2.67
N ALA A 380 -10.63 19.23 2.97
CA ALA A 380 -9.45 18.97 2.17
C ALA A 380 -9.10 17.48 2.23
N THR A 381 -10.02 16.65 1.71
CA THR A 381 -9.70 15.27 1.35
C THR A 381 -8.88 15.29 0.07
N SER A 382 -7.54 15.28 0.19
CA SER A 382 -6.67 15.10 -0.99
C SER A 382 -6.70 13.64 -1.43
N ALA A 383 -7.67 13.30 -2.28
CA ALA A 383 -7.58 12.17 -3.19
C ALA A 383 -7.98 12.66 -4.58
N THR A 384 -6.98 12.85 -5.44
CA THR A 384 -7.19 13.01 -6.88
C THR A 384 -8.03 11.82 -7.37
N PRO A 385 -9.19 12.02 -8.00
CA PRO A 385 -9.86 10.91 -8.66
C PRO A 385 -8.96 10.47 -9.81
N VAL A 386 -8.43 9.24 -9.72
CA VAL A 386 -8.02 8.51 -10.91
C VAL A 386 -9.30 8.30 -11.71
N THR A 387 -9.40 8.98 -12.86
CA THR A 387 -10.49 8.81 -13.81
C THR A 387 -10.51 7.35 -14.24
N THR A 388 -11.38 6.56 -13.63
CA THR A 388 -11.75 5.24 -14.10
C THR A 388 -13.15 5.42 -14.65
N GLN A 389 -13.26 5.51 -15.97
CA GLN A 389 -14.55 5.48 -16.66
C GLN A 389 -15.18 4.12 -16.41
N LEU A 390 -16.19 4.07 -15.55
CA LEU A 390 -17.24 3.08 -15.54
C LEU A 390 -18.52 3.85 -15.19
N ASP A 391 -19.21 4.32 -16.23
CA ASP A 391 -20.58 4.80 -16.11
C ASP A 391 -21.48 3.63 -15.70
N GLY A 392 -22.33 3.91 -14.72
CA GLY A 392 -23.11 2.93 -13.99
C GLY A 392 -24.35 2.42 -14.71
N LEU A 393 -24.83 1.27 -14.24
CA LEU A 393 -26.22 0.88 -14.28
C LEU A 393 -26.70 0.80 -12.83
N GLN A 394 -27.48 1.79 -12.40
CA GLN A 394 -28.37 1.63 -11.25
C GLN A 394 -29.63 0.91 -11.74
N SER A 395 -29.97 -0.22 -11.09
CA SER A 395 -31.28 -0.83 -11.21
C SER A 395 -32.27 -0.10 -10.31
N VAL A 396 -33.46 0.12 -10.84
CA VAL A 396 -34.62 0.68 -10.13
C VAL A 396 -35.28 -0.47 -9.38
N ALA A 397 -35.64 -0.24 -8.12
CA ALA A 397 -36.47 -1.13 -7.34
C ALA A 397 -37.94 -0.83 -7.64
N ASP A 398 -38.74 -1.86 -7.89
CA ASP A 398 -40.20 -1.82 -7.82
C ASP A 398 -40.66 -2.78 -6.71
N ALA A 399 -41.50 -2.27 -5.82
CA ALA A 399 -42.49 -3.06 -5.10
C ALA A 399 -43.62 -2.13 -4.66
N ASP A 400 -44.79 -2.25 -5.29
CA ASP A 400 -45.97 -2.87 -4.66
C ASP A 400 -47.20 -2.68 -5.57
N LEU A 401 -47.85 -3.79 -5.92
CA LEU A 401 -49.31 -3.88 -6.02
C LEU A 401 -49.73 -5.35 -5.95
N ALA A 402 -50.74 -5.57 -5.11
CA ALA A 402 -51.25 -6.86 -4.70
C ALA A 402 -52.09 -7.59 -5.78
N ALA A 403 -52.24 -8.90 -5.54
CA ALA A 403 -53.48 -9.69 -5.65
C ALA A 403 -53.53 -10.82 -6.71
N THR A 404 -53.73 -12.02 -6.14
CA THR A 404 -54.61 -13.14 -6.55
C THR A 404 -54.24 -14.13 -7.67
N ALA A 405 -54.12 -15.37 -7.20
CA ALA A 405 -54.83 -16.58 -7.64
C ALA A 405 -54.32 -17.38 -8.86
N ALA A 406 -53.88 -18.60 -8.53
CA ALA A 406 -54.21 -19.90 -9.14
C ALA A 406 -54.15 -20.04 -10.68
N THR A 407 -53.33 -20.98 -11.18
CA THR A 407 -53.73 -22.37 -11.50
C THR A 407 -52.59 -23.06 -12.26
N GLU A 408 -52.49 -24.36 -12.05
CA GLU A 408 -51.63 -25.37 -12.66
C GLU A 408 -51.52 -25.30 -14.20
N ALA A 409 -50.36 -25.68 -14.76
CA ALA A 409 -50.23 -26.88 -15.61
C ALA A 409 -48.86 -26.97 -16.31
N LEU A 410 -48.34 -28.21 -16.30
CA LEU A 410 -47.27 -28.75 -17.17
C LEU A 410 -47.42 -28.33 -18.64
N HIS A 411 -46.30 -28.08 -19.33
CA HIS A 411 -45.84 -28.92 -20.45
C HIS A 411 -44.44 -28.54 -20.96
N THR A 412 -43.54 -29.52 -20.92
CA THR A 412 -42.38 -29.69 -21.80
C THR A 412 -42.78 -29.74 -23.28
N LYS A 413 -42.02 -29.07 -24.16
CA LYS A 413 -41.33 -29.72 -25.31
C LYS A 413 -40.46 -28.79 -26.15
N THR A 414 -39.49 -29.46 -26.76
CA THR A 414 -38.31 -29.05 -27.51
C THR A 414 -38.60 -28.57 -28.95
N ALA A 415 -37.60 -27.87 -29.50
CA ALA A 415 -37.34 -27.42 -30.87
C ALA A 415 -37.98 -28.18 -32.05
N SER A 416 -38.38 -27.44 -33.09
CA SER A 416 -37.69 -27.44 -34.40
C SER A 416 -38.34 -26.50 -35.43
N GLN A 417 -37.49 -25.78 -36.16
CA GLN A 417 -37.54 -25.44 -37.60
C GLN A 417 -38.40 -24.30 -38.19
N LEU A 418 -37.67 -23.55 -39.04
CA LEU A 418 -38.01 -22.83 -40.28
C LEU A 418 -38.20 -21.29 -40.20
N GLN A 419 -37.20 -20.61 -40.77
CA GLN A 419 -37.11 -19.20 -41.19
C GLN A 419 -38.02 -18.90 -42.41
N PRO A 420 -37.94 -17.71 -43.07
CA PRO A 420 -38.13 -16.33 -42.60
C PRO A 420 -39.08 -15.53 -43.52
N SER A 421 -39.71 -14.47 -42.99
CA SER A 421 -40.15 -13.25 -43.69
C SER A 421 -40.75 -12.36 -42.59
N GLY A 422 -40.74 -11.04 -42.57
CA GLY A 422 -40.30 -9.97 -43.46
C GLY A 422 -40.94 -8.71 -42.85
N ASP A 423 -40.15 -7.66 -42.66
CA ASP A 423 -40.53 -6.26 -42.42
C ASP A 423 -41.57 -5.90 -41.35
N VAL A 424 -41.12 -5.26 -40.26
CA VAL A 424 -41.90 -4.23 -39.55
C VAL A 424 -41.00 -3.05 -39.17
N ALA A 425 -41.56 -1.86 -39.38
CA ALA A 425 -40.97 -0.54 -39.43
C ALA A 425 -40.31 -0.01 -38.14
N ALA A 426 -39.43 0.98 -38.34
CA ALA A 426 -38.67 1.69 -37.33
C ALA A 426 -39.56 2.53 -36.40
N VAL A 427 -39.40 2.34 -35.09
CA VAL A 427 -39.95 3.22 -34.04
C VAL A 427 -38.88 4.21 -33.61
N ALA A 428 -39.31 5.47 -33.48
CA ALA A 428 -38.51 6.67 -33.29
C ALA A 428 -37.65 6.70 -32.02
N ALA A 429 -36.50 7.38 -32.11
CA ALA A 429 -35.60 7.64 -31.00
C ALA A 429 -36.17 8.69 -30.05
N VAL A 430 -36.22 8.37 -28.76
CA VAL A 430 -36.46 9.31 -27.67
C VAL A 430 -35.17 10.12 -27.44
N ALA A 431 -35.31 11.44 -27.43
CA ALA A 431 -34.23 12.39 -27.21
C ALA A 431 -33.79 12.43 -25.73
N LEU A 432 -32.48 12.39 -25.49
CA LEU A 432 -31.87 12.78 -24.23
C LEU A 432 -31.69 14.30 -24.22
N THR A 433 -32.31 14.99 -23.26
CA THR A 433 -32.04 16.39 -22.94
C THR A 433 -30.87 16.51 -21.95
N ASN A 434 -30.20 17.68 -22.02
CA ASN A 434 -29.00 18.17 -21.31
C ASN A 434 -27.72 17.99 -22.15
N GLY A 435 -27.13 18.99 -22.81
CA GLY A 435 -27.31 20.43 -22.75
C GLY A 435 -25.95 21.10 -22.94
N VAL A 436 -25.47 21.22 -24.18
CA VAL A 436 -24.51 22.26 -24.62
C VAL A 436 -24.85 22.59 -26.07
N VAL A 437 -25.20 23.84 -26.33
CA VAL A 437 -25.41 24.39 -27.67
C VAL A 437 -24.04 24.77 -28.23
N GLU A 438 -23.62 24.11 -29.30
CA GLU A 438 -22.49 24.53 -30.16
C GLU A 438 -23.04 24.75 -31.59
N PRO A 439 -22.51 25.72 -32.34
CA PRO A 439 -23.13 26.19 -33.56
C PRO A 439 -22.96 25.20 -34.72
N ASP A 440 -24.05 25.07 -35.47
CA ASP A 440 -24.24 24.23 -36.65
C ASP A 440 -23.23 24.58 -37.77
N THR A 441 -22.18 23.76 -37.92
CA THR A 441 -21.46 23.60 -39.20
C THR A 441 -21.87 22.25 -39.77
N GLY A 442 -22.78 22.27 -40.74
CA GLY A 442 -23.50 21.12 -41.29
C GLY A 442 -22.68 20.09 -42.07
N ASP A 443 -21.60 19.55 -41.51
CA ASP A 443 -20.89 18.41 -42.08
C ASP A 443 -20.80 17.27 -41.04
N ARG A 444 -21.68 16.26 -41.17
CA ARG A 444 -21.63 15.09 -40.30
C ARG A 444 -20.33 14.33 -40.55
N PRO A 445 -19.51 14.04 -39.52
CA PRO A 445 -18.27 13.30 -39.70
C PRO A 445 -18.52 11.94 -40.37
N PRO A 446 -17.70 11.52 -41.35
CA PRO A 446 -17.92 10.29 -42.09
C PRO A 446 -17.88 9.09 -41.14
N LYS A 447 -18.74 8.10 -41.39
CA LYS A 447 -18.74 6.85 -40.61
C LYS A 447 -17.41 6.14 -40.79
N CYS A 448 -16.95 5.49 -39.73
CA CYS A 448 -15.73 4.68 -39.73
C CYS A 448 -15.77 3.66 -40.88
N PRO A 449 -14.74 3.63 -41.75
CA PRO A 449 -14.74 2.77 -42.93
C PRO A 449 -14.69 1.27 -42.58
N GLU A 450 -14.17 0.90 -41.40
CA GLU A 450 -14.02 -0.50 -41.00
C GLU A 450 -15.31 -1.09 -40.43
N CYS A 451 -16.02 -0.37 -39.56
CA CYS A 451 -17.23 -0.89 -38.91
C CYS A 451 -18.54 -0.27 -39.43
N GLN A 452 -18.48 0.89 -40.09
CA GLN A 452 -19.62 1.69 -40.55
C GLN A 452 -20.68 2.00 -39.47
N ARG A 453 -20.33 1.88 -38.19
CA ARG A 453 -21.27 2.00 -37.05
C ARG A 453 -21.14 3.32 -36.30
N ALA A 454 -19.94 3.88 -36.23
CA ALA A 454 -19.64 5.09 -35.45
C ALA A 454 -18.86 6.11 -36.29
N PRO A 455 -18.87 7.41 -35.94
CA PRO A 455 -18.07 8.44 -36.62
C PRO A 455 -16.58 8.09 -36.61
N ALA A 456 -15.91 8.34 -37.71
CA ALA A 456 -14.46 8.28 -37.77
C ALA A 456 -13.86 9.45 -37.00
N ARG A 457 -12.82 9.20 -36.22
CA ARG A 457 -12.02 10.29 -35.65
C ARG A 457 -11.22 10.96 -36.75
N SER A 458 -11.01 12.27 -36.61
CA SER A 458 -10.21 13.07 -37.55
C SER A 458 -8.74 12.63 -37.59
N ASP A 459 -8.21 12.14 -36.49
CA ASP A 459 -6.79 11.76 -36.33
C ASP A 459 -6.44 10.37 -36.86
N THR A 460 -7.33 9.40 -36.66
CA THR A 460 -7.09 7.98 -36.96
C THR A 460 -7.93 7.46 -38.12
N ARG A 461 -8.89 8.25 -38.60
CA ARG A 461 -9.91 7.89 -39.61
C ARG A 461 -10.70 6.62 -39.27
N LEU A 462 -10.63 6.16 -38.01
CA LEU A 462 -11.34 5.01 -37.46
C LEU A 462 -12.14 5.46 -36.22
N CYS A 463 -13.15 4.68 -35.82
CA CYS A 463 -13.81 4.90 -34.54
C CYS A 463 -12.94 4.38 -33.38
N ASP A 464 -13.22 4.80 -32.15
CA ASP A 464 -12.44 4.40 -30.97
C ASP A 464 -12.29 2.88 -30.84
N PHE A 465 -13.35 2.13 -31.13
CA PHE A 465 -13.33 0.67 -31.09
C PHE A 465 -12.34 0.07 -32.08
N CYS A 466 -12.41 0.49 -33.35
CA CYS A 466 -11.51 0.04 -34.41
C CYS A 466 -10.06 0.48 -34.16
N THR A 467 -9.86 1.69 -33.62
CA THR A 467 -8.54 2.22 -33.23
C THR A 467 -7.91 1.36 -32.12
N VAL A 468 -8.68 0.98 -31.10
CA VAL A 468 -8.21 0.10 -30.02
C VAL A 468 -7.91 -1.31 -30.54
N LYS A 469 -8.75 -1.85 -31.44
CA LYS A 469 -8.54 -3.16 -32.08
C LYS A 469 -7.23 -3.18 -32.86
N HIS A 470 -6.95 -2.15 -33.65
CA HIS A 470 -5.68 -2.01 -34.38
C HIS A 470 -4.48 -1.90 -33.45
N ARG A 471 -4.60 -1.12 -32.36
CA ARG A 471 -3.52 -0.97 -31.37
C ARG A 471 -3.21 -2.29 -30.65
N ARG A 472 -4.23 -3.08 -30.33
CA ARG A 472 -4.08 -4.43 -29.75
C ARG A 472 -3.39 -5.41 -30.71
N GLN A 473 -3.76 -5.37 -31.99
CA GLN A 473 -3.12 -6.20 -33.02
C GLN A 473 -1.65 -5.81 -33.25
N GLN A 474 -1.30 -4.53 -33.12
CA GLN A 474 0.09 -4.07 -33.17
C GLN A 474 0.90 -4.56 -31.96
N THR A 475 0.33 -4.56 -30.76
CA THR A 475 1.03 -5.04 -29.54
C THR A 475 1.22 -6.56 -29.46
N ALA A 476 0.46 -7.34 -30.23
CA ALA A 476 0.57 -8.80 -30.25
C ALA A 476 1.70 -9.32 -31.18
N LYS A 477 2.24 -8.47 -32.04
CA LYS A 477 3.25 -8.83 -33.04
C LYS A 477 4.64 -8.85 -32.38
N GLY A 478 5.04 -10.00 -31.86
CA GLY A 478 6.40 -10.21 -31.32
C GLY A 478 6.51 -10.85 -29.93
N ARG A 479 5.41 -11.34 -29.34
CA ARG A 479 5.48 -12.06 -28.06
C ARG A 479 6.11 -13.45 -28.25
N PRO A 480 7.10 -13.85 -27.43
CA PRO A 480 7.67 -15.20 -27.49
C PRO A 480 6.58 -16.27 -27.30
N THR A 481 6.61 -17.31 -28.12
CA THR A 481 5.60 -18.39 -28.11
C THR A 481 5.79 -19.39 -26.97
N LEU A 482 6.95 -19.38 -26.31
CA LEU A 482 7.29 -20.22 -25.17
C LEU A 482 7.48 -19.36 -23.91
N SER A 483 7.40 -19.98 -22.73
CA SER A 483 7.88 -19.33 -21.51
C SER A 483 9.41 -19.29 -21.51
N CYS A 484 10.00 -18.32 -20.81
CA CYS A 484 11.45 -18.22 -20.71
C CYS A 484 12.09 -19.50 -20.17
N GLN A 485 11.47 -20.15 -19.18
CA GLN A 485 11.93 -21.44 -18.65
C GLN A 485 11.90 -22.53 -19.71
N LYS A 486 10.82 -22.63 -20.48
CA LYS A 486 10.67 -23.68 -21.50
C LYS A 486 11.62 -23.46 -22.67
N TRP A 487 11.79 -22.22 -23.10
CA TRP A 487 12.81 -21.86 -24.09
C TRP A 487 14.21 -22.19 -23.60
N PHE A 488 14.55 -21.82 -22.36
CA PHE A 488 15.87 -22.06 -21.79
C PHE A 488 16.17 -23.55 -21.68
N ASN A 489 15.22 -24.35 -21.18
CA ASN A 489 15.37 -25.81 -21.10
C ASN A 489 15.58 -26.44 -22.49
N ASN A 490 14.80 -26.01 -23.49
CA ASN A 490 14.98 -26.48 -24.87
C ASN A 490 16.35 -26.10 -25.42
N HIS A 491 16.80 -24.87 -25.18
CA HIS A 491 18.09 -24.38 -25.65
C HIS A 491 19.25 -25.16 -25.02
N ILE A 492 19.19 -25.45 -23.71
CA ILE A 492 20.19 -26.31 -23.05
C ILE A 492 20.15 -27.74 -23.61
N ALA A 493 18.96 -28.29 -23.89
CA ALA A 493 18.83 -29.60 -24.51
C ALA A 493 19.40 -29.65 -25.94
N GLU A 494 19.26 -28.58 -26.72
CA GLU A 494 19.86 -28.44 -28.05
C GLU A 494 21.40 -28.40 -27.97
N LEU A 495 21.97 -27.64 -27.04
CA LEU A 495 23.42 -27.60 -26.83
C LEU A 495 23.97 -28.99 -26.46
N ARG A 496 23.24 -29.73 -25.61
CA ARG A 496 23.59 -31.12 -25.27
C ARG A 496 23.46 -32.06 -26.46
N ALA A 497 22.40 -31.95 -27.25
CA ALA A 497 22.21 -32.74 -28.47
C ALA A 497 23.32 -32.47 -29.51
N ALA A 498 23.88 -31.26 -29.52
CA ALA A 498 25.04 -30.88 -30.31
C ALA A 498 26.39 -31.39 -29.74
N GLY A 499 26.36 -32.19 -28.67
CA GLY A 499 27.56 -32.77 -28.05
C GLY A 499 28.29 -31.83 -27.09
N GLN A 500 27.70 -30.69 -26.71
CA GLN A 500 28.33 -29.78 -25.75
C GLN A 500 28.08 -30.27 -24.32
N THR A 501 29.14 -30.23 -23.51
CA THR A 501 29.09 -30.53 -22.08
C THR A 501 29.14 -29.26 -21.22
N THR A 502 29.51 -28.13 -21.83
CA THR A 502 29.55 -26.81 -21.19
C THR A 502 28.91 -25.75 -22.06
N ALA A 503 28.39 -24.69 -21.45
CA ALA A 503 27.80 -23.54 -22.12
C ALA A 503 28.35 -22.23 -21.55
N ASP A 504 28.65 -21.27 -22.42
CA ASP A 504 28.99 -19.91 -22.01
C ASP A 504 27.71 -19.13 -21.66
N SER A 505 27.63 -18.63 -20.42
CA SER A 505 26.44 -17.90 -19.94
C SER A 505 26.12 -16.65 -20.75
N PHE A 506 27.13 -15.98 -21.31
CA PHE A 506 26.93 -14.79 -22.11
C PHE A 506 26.36 -15.13 -23.49
N ALA A 507 26.79 -16.23 -24.10
CA ALA A 507 26.20 -16.76 -25.33
C ALA A 507 24.73 -17.17 -25.13
N VAL A 508 24.42 -17.90 -24.04
CA VAL A 508 23.04 -18.31 -23.72
C VAL A 508 22.14 -17.10 -23.45
N ASN A 509 22.64 -16.11 -22.71
CA ASN A 509 21.88 -14.89 -22.44
C ASN A 509 21.59 -14.10 -23.71
N ARG A 510 22.56 -13.99 -24.62
CA ARG A 510 22.37 -13.32 -25.91
C ARG A 510 21.33 -14.04 -26.78
N ALA A 511 21.34 -15.37 -26.81
CA ALA A 511 20.35 -16.16 -27.53
C ALA A 511 18.93 -15.95 -26.95
N GLY A 512 18.81 -15.84 -25.63
CA GLY A 512 17.55 -15.57 -24.95
C GLY A 512 17.02 -14.16 -25.20
N GLU A 513 17.90 -13.16 -25.22
CA GLU A 513 17.55 -11.79 -25.60
C GLU A 513 17.07 -11.71 -27.05
N ALA A 514 17.72 -12.41 -27.98
CA ALA A 514 17.29 -12.52 -29.37
C ALA A 514 15.93 -13.23 -29.51
N ALA A 515 15.61 -14.15 -28.61
CA ALA A 515 14.31 -14.81 -28.52
C ALA A 515 13.22 -13.97 -27.80
N GLY A 516 13.55 -12.76 -27.37
CA GLY A 516 12.61 -11.80 -26.76
C GLY A 516 12.45 -11.90 -25.24
N TYR A 517 13.38 -12.55 -24.54
CA TYR A 517 13.39 -12.64 -23.07
C TYR A 517 14.35 -11.64 -22.44
N THR A 518 14.03 -11.17 -21.23
CA THR A 518 14.90 -10.27 -20.46
C THR A 518 16.00 -11.06 -19.73
N ARG A 519 17.14 -10.42 -19.43
CA ARG A 519 18.22 -11.02 -18.63
C ARG A 519 17.76 -11.56 -17.28
N SER A 520 16.82 -10.87 -16.63
CA SER A 520 16.27 -11.30 -15.34
C SER A 520 15.58 -12.67 -15.46
N ASN A 521 14.77 -12.85 -16.50
CA ASN A 521 14.05 -14.11 -16.73
C ASN A 521 15.03 -15.25 -17.07
N LEU A 522 16.08 -14.96 -17.85
CA LEU A 522 17.11 -15.93 -18.22
C LEU A 522 17.95 -16.35 -17.00
N SER A 523 18.30 -15.41 -16.12
CA SER A 523 19.01 -15.71 -14.87
C SER A 523 18.18 -16.58 -13.92
N GLN A 524 16.87 -16.32 -13.84
CA GLN A 524 15.96 -17.15 -13.05
C GLN A 524 15.82 -18.55 -13.64
N ALA A 525 15.71 -18.64 -14.98
CA ALA A 525 15.61 -19.91 -15.68
C ALA A 525 16.87 -20.77 -15.53
N ALA A 526 18.05 -20.16 -15.61
CA ALA A 526 19.33 -20.82 -15.36
C ALA A 526 19.45 -21.34 -13.93
N SER A 527 19.04 -20.54 -12.94
CA SER A 527 19.10 -20.91 -11.52
C SER A 527 18.14 -22.04 -11.15
N ALA A 528 17.03 -22.18 -11.88
CA ALA A 528 16.03 -23.21 -11.69
C ALA A 528 16.31 -24.50 -12.49
N HIS A 529 17.33 -24.51 -13.36
CA HIS A 529 17.62 -25.67 -14.22
C HIS A 529 18.50 -26.69 -13.48
N PRO A 530 18.08 -27.98 -13.38
CA PRO A 530 18.75 -28.97 -12.55
C PRO A 530 20.20 -29.29 -12.99
N ASP A 531 20.46 -29.26 -14.30
CA ASP A 531 21.76 -29.66 -14.87
C ASP A 531 22.72 -28.49 -15.13
N VAL A 532 22.30 -27.24 -14.88
CA VAL A 532 23.11 -26.04 -15.18
C VAL A 532 23.83 -25.59 -13.92
N VAL A 533 25.15 -25.78 -13.89
CA VAL A 533 26.00 -25.42 -12.74
C VAL A 533 27.18 -24.58 -13.20
N ALA A 534 27.42 -23.44 -12.56
CA ALA A 534 28.60 -22.63 -12.88
C ALA A 534 29.89 -23.32 -12.44
N ILE A 535 30.77 -23.64 -13.39
CA ILE A 535 32.06 -24.31 -13.16
C ILE A 535 33.24 -23.35 -13.23
N ASN A 536 33.09 -22.19 -13.87
CA ASN A 536 34.10 -21.12 -13.87
C ASN A 536 33.40 -19.76 -13.93
N ARG A 537 33.99 -18.73 -13.31
CA ARG A 537 33.51 -17.34 -13.36
C ARG A 537 34.66 -16.41 -13.70
N THR A 538 34.51 -15.67 -14.79
CA THR A 538 35.43 -14.61 -15.21
C THR A 538 34.72 -13.26 -15.17
N SER A 539 35.47 -12.16 -15.35
CA SER A 539 34.89 -10.81 -15.48
C SER A 539 33.97 -10.63 -16.70
N ARG A 540 34.00 -11.56 -17.66
CA ARG A 540 33.19 -11.52 -18.89
C ARG A 540 31.97 -12.46 -18.87
N GLY A 541 31.84 -13.32 -17.86
CA GLY A 541 30.75 -14.29 -17.75
C GLY A 541 31.15 -15.56 -16.98
N ALA A 542 30.17 -16.43 -16.77
CA ALA A 542 30.35 -17.77 -16.21
C ALA A 542 30.36 -18.85 -17.31
N THR A 543 31.19 -19.86 -17.15
CA THR A 543 31.08 -21.13 -17.88
C THR A 543 30.19 -22.06 -17.06
N TRP A 544 29.13 -22.56 -17.66
CA TRP A 544 28.21 -23.51 -17.06
C TRP A 544 28.52 -24.93 -17.53
N SER A 545 28.59 -25.89 -16.61
CA SER A 545 28.32 -27.30 -16.92
C SER A 545 26.85 -27.44 -17.23
N ILE A 546 26.52 -28.15 -18.31
CA ILE A 546 25.13 -28.40 -18.74
C ILE A 546 24.76 -29.89 -18.67
N THR A 547 25.64 -30.72 -18.10
CA THR A 547 25.44 -32.17 -17.89
C THR A 547 25.23 -32.53 -16.42
N GLY A 548 25.25 -31.55 -15.50
CA GLY A 548 25.13 -31.79 -14.07
C GLY A 548 26.43 -32.27 -13.40
N ASP A 549 27.52 -32.42 -14.16
CA ASP A 549 28.82 -32.81 -13.59
C ASP A 549 29.39 -31.66 -12.74
N ARG A 550 29.42 -31.89 -11.42
CA ARG A 550 29.95 -30.95 -10.41
C ARG A 550 31.47 -30.92 -10.31
N GLN A 551 32.20 -31.51 -11.25
CA GLN A 551 33.66 -31.45 -11.21
C GLN A 551 34.15 -30.06 -11.63
N SER A 552 34.21 -29.16 -10.67
CA SER A 552 35.02 -27.95 -10.72
C SER A 552 35.71 -27.74 -9.38
N ALA A 553 37.01 -27.45 -9.44
CA ALA A 553 37.88 -27.02 -8.35
C ALA A 553 37.53 -25.59 -7.84
N TYR A 554 36.26 -25.17 -7.96
CA TYR A 554 35.78 -23.87 -7.53
C TYR A 554 35.35 -23.95 -6.07
N VAL A 555 36.20 -23.44 -5.18
CA VAL A 555 35.84 -23.21 -3.78
C VAL A 555 35.03 -21.90 -3.71
N PRO A 556 33.89 -21.84 -3.00
CA PRO A 556 33.22 -20.57 -2.75
C PRO A 556 34.12 -19.59 -1.98
N ALA A 557 34.02 -18.28 -2.26
CA ALA A 557 34.85 -17.26 -1.60
C ALA A 557 34.81 -17.30 -0.03
N PRO A 558 33.68 -17.62 0.64
CA PRO A 558 33.66 -17.82 2.09
C PRO A 558 34.51 -19.01 2.56
N ASP A 559 34.46 -20.12 1.84
CA ASP A 559 35.20 -21.35 2.18
C ASP A 559 36.70 -21.17 1.96
N PHE A 560 37.06 -20.47 0.87
CA PHE A 560 38.44 -20.05 0.62
C PHE A 560 38.97 -19.14 1.73
N PHE A 561 38.17 -18.18 2.21
CA PHE A 561 38.57 -17.31 3.32
C PHE A 561 38.75 -18.09 4.62
N ALA A 562 37.87 -19.05 4.93
CA ALA A 562 37.99 -19.88 6.12
C ALA A 562 39.27 -20.73 6.09
N GLU A 563 39.65 -21.24 4.93
CA GLU A 563 40.91 -21.95 4.74
C GLU A 563 42.13 -21.04 4.85
N TYR A 564 42.09 -19.86 4.23
CA TYR A 564 43.13 -18.83 4.38
C TYR A 564 43.34 -18.48 5.87
N LEU A 565 42.26 -18.28 6.63
CA LEU A 565 42.32 -17.97 8.06
C LEU A 565 42.93 -19.12 8.89
N ARG A 566 42.70 -20.38 8.53
CA ARG A 566 43.29 -21.56 9.20
C ARG A 566 44.79 -21.68 8.95
N ASN A 567 45.28 -21.19 7.81
CA ASN A 567 46.68 -21.28 7.41
C ASN A 567 47.52 -20.09 7.92
N LEU A 568 46.92 -19.11 8.59
CA LEU A 568 47.67 -18.03 9.23
C LEU A 568 48.43 -18.54 10.46
N PRO A 569 49.56 -17.89 10.82
CA PRO A 569 50.28 -18.18 12.05
C PRO A 569 49.36 -18.10 13.27
N ALA A 570 49.54 -19.00 14.25
CA ALA A 570 48.69 -19.07 15.45
C ALA A 570 48.67 -17.77 16.28
N ASN A 571 49.69 -16.92 16.13
CA ASN A 571 49.82 -15.62 16.79
C ASN A 571 49.30 -14.43 15.94
N ALA A 572 48.70 -14.67 14.78
CA ALA A 572 48.14 -13.61 13.94
C ALA A 572 46.93 -12.97 14.64
N THR A 573 47.03 -11.68 14.94
CA THR A 573 45.95 -10.88 15.56
C THR A 573 45.18 -10.04 14.53
N GLN A 574 45.71 -9.92 13.31
CA GLN A 574 45.16 -9.11 12.23
C GLN A 574 45.39 -9.79 10.86
N ILE A 575 44.44 -9.61 9.93
CA ILE A 575 44.61 -9.97 8.52
C ILE A 575 45.47 -8.92 7.82
N ASP A 576 46.56 -9.36 7.19
CA ASP A 576 47.25 -8.56 6.18
C ASP A 576 46.38 -8.54 4.91
N GLN A 577 45.71 -7.40 4.67
CA GLN A 577 44.80 -7.25 3.54
C GLN A 577 45.53 -7.29 2.20
N ALA A 578 46.79 -6.86 2.13
CA ALA A 578 47.57 -6.91 0.89
C ALA A 578 47.93 -8.36 0.56
N ASP A 579 48.26 -9.17 1.56
CA ASP A 579 48.49 -10.59 1.39
C ASP A 579 47.21 -11.34 0.98
N TYR A 580 46.11 -11.09 1.69
CA TYR A 580 44.83 -11.68 1.34
C TYR A 580 44.34 -11.27 -0.06
N GLN A 581 44.59 -10.02 -0.47
CA GLN A 581 44.30 -9.55 -1.82
C GLN A 581 45.09 -10.31 -2.89
N ARG A 582 46.39 -10.57 -2.66
CA ARG A 582 47.21 -11.40 -3.55
C ARG A 582 46.71 -12.85 -3.59
N ALA A 583 46.40 -13.44 -2.44
CA ALA A 583 45.93 -14.82 -2.35
C ALA A 583 44.57 -15.01 -3.05
N SER A 584 43.62 -14.09 -2.83
CA SER A 584 42.31 -14.13 -3.47
C SER A 584 42.37 -13.88 -4.97
N ALA A 585 43.24 -12.98 -5.44
CA ALA A 585 43.49 -12.78 -6.87
C ALA A 585 44.12 -14.01 -7.54
N ALA A 586 45.07 -14.68 -6.87
CA ALA A 586 45.68 -15.92 -7.36
C ALA A 586 44.67 -17.07 -7.45
N ALA A 587 43.69 -17.11 -6.56
CA ALA A 587 42.57 -18.06 -6.59
C ALA A 587 41.40 -17.63 -7.52
N GLY A 588 41.53 -16.50 -8.22
CA GLY A 588 40.58 -16.05 -9.24
C GLY A 588 39.36 -15.30 -8.72
N TYR A 589 39.35 -14.85 -7.45
CA TYR A 589 38.26 -14.03 -6.91
C TYR A 589 38.49 -12.54 -7.15
N GLY A 590 37.42 -11.81 -7.48
CA GLY A 590 37.43 -10.34 -7.47
C GLY A 590 37.50 -9.79 -6.04
N TRP A 591 38.19 -8.65 -5.86
CA TRP A 591 38.46 -8.08 -4.55
C TRP A 591 37.19 -7.76 -3.74
N GLU A 592 36.11 -7.31 -4.38
CA GLU A 592 34.83 -7.06 -3.71
C GLU A 592 34.23 -8.33 -3.10
N SER A 593 34.34 -9.46 -3.80
CA SER A 593 33.81 -10.75 -3.33
C SER A 593 34.64 -11.32 -2.19
N ALA A 594 35.97 -11.19 -2.26
CA ALA A 594 36.90 -11.57 -1.21
C ALA A 594 36.69 -10.73 0.06
N THR A 595 36.56 -9.41 -0.09
CA THR A 595 36.28 -8.47 1.02
C THR A 595 34.97 -8.80 1.72
N LYS A 596 33.91 -9.10 0.95
CA LYS A 596 32.61 -9.48 1.50
C LYS A 596 32.65 -10.83 2.24
N ALA A 597 33.47 -11.77 1.79
CA ALA A 597 33.69 -13.04 2.47
C ALA A 597 34.42 -12.83 3.81
N ALA A 598 35.49 -12.04 3.83
CA ALA A 598 36.28 -11.75 5.02
C ALA A 598 35.47 -10.98 6.09
N THR A 599 34.82 -9.88 5.71
CA THR A 599 34.09 -8.99 6.64
C THR A 599 32.82 -9.63 7.23
N LYS A 600 32.28 -10.68 6.60
CA LYS A 600 31.13 -11.43 7.13
C LYS A 600 31.53 -12.64 7.97
N HIS A 601 32.81 -12.98 8.04
CA HIS A 601 33.27 -14.14 8.77
C HIS A 601 33.19 -13.88 10.30
N PRO A 602 32.62 -14.78 11.12
CA PRO A 602 32.38 -14.53 12.55
C PRO A 602 33.63 -14.17 13.38
N ARG A 603 34.79 -14.68 12.96
CA ARG A 603 36.09 -14.41 13.61
C ARG A 603 36.74 -13.10 13.19
N ILE A 604 36.16 -12.33 12.27
CA ILE A 604 36.75 -11.07 11.78
C ILE A 604 35.96 -9.89 12.29
N GLU A 605 36.67 -8.90 12.80
CA GLU A 605 36.13 -7.60 13.17
C GLU A 605 36.82 -6.50 12.36
N SER A 606 36.02 -5.72 11.61
CA SER A 606 36.55 -4.61 10.84
C SER A 606 36.51 -3.33 11.69
N VAL A 607 37.67 -2.77 12.04
CA VAL A 607 37.79 -1.57 12.87
C VAL A 607 38.56 -0.45 12.13
N PRO A 608 38.32 0.84 12.42
CA PRO A 608 39.09 1.93 11.83
C PRO A 608 40.59 1.83 12.17
N ALA A 609 41.47 2.09 11.19
CA ALA A 609 42.92 2.05 11.38
C ALA A 609 43.44 3.20 12.27
N ALA A 610 42.80 4.37 12.19
CA ALA A 610 43.07 5.54 13.02
C ALA A 610 41.81 6.41 13.19
N GLY A 611 41.51 6.79 14.44
CA GLY A 611 40.37 7.67 14.77
C GLY A 611 39.02 7.15 14.26
N ASN A 612 38.20 8.05 13.70
CA ASN A 612 36.88 7.74 13.13
C ASN A 612 36.92 7.53 11.59
N SER A 613 38.07 7.11 11.03
CA SER A 613 38.20 6.93 9.58
C SER A 613 37.18 5.93 9.04
N ARG A 614 36.38 6.35 8.05
CA ARG A 614 35.40 5.48 7.37
C ARG A 614 36.02 4.61 6.29
N ASN A 615 37.15 5.04 5.72
CA ASN A 615 37.74 4.45 4.52
C ASN A 615 38.95 3.56 4.81
N ASP A 616 39.64 3.80 5.93
CA ASP A 616 40.82 3.02 6.33
C ASP A 616 40.45 2.09 7.48
N ARG A 617 40.26 0.80 7.17
CA ARG A 617 39.80 -0.21 8.12
C ARG A 617 40.77 -1.37 8.17
N ILE A 618 41.16 -1.78 9.37
CA ILE A 618 41.93 -3.01 9.63
C ILE A 618 40.99 -4.15 10.01
N TRP A 619 41.38 -5.39 9.72
CA TRP A 619 40.57 -6.58 9.97
C TRP A 619 41.22 -7.40 11.08
N MET A 620 40.68 -7.29 12.29
CA MET A 620 41.18 -7.96 13.49
C MET A 620 40.62 -9.38 13.61
N ILE A 621 41.44 -10.33 14.03
CA ILE A 621 41.04 -11.72 14.26
C ILE A 621 40.61 -11.86 15.72
N LYS A 622 39.36 -12.26 15.97
CA LYS A 622 38.86 -12.54 17.32
C LYS A 622 39.53 -13.81 17.87
N PRO A 623 39.92 -13.82 19.17
CA PRO A 623 40.37 -15.03 19.85
C PRO A 623 39.31 -16.13 19.69
N ALA A 624 39.74 -17.37 19.47
CA ALA A 624 38.82 -18.49 19.55
C ALA A 624 38.27 -18.54 20.99
N ALA A 625 36.95 -18.56 21.15
CA ALA A 625 36.36 -18.82 22.46
C ALA A 625 36.83 -20.22 22.89
N ASN A 626 37.48 -20.32 24.06
CA ASN A 626 37.81 -21.60 24.66
C ASN A 626 36.52 -22.43 24.77
N GLU A 627 36.44 -23.50 23.97
CA GLU A 627 35.52 -24.60 24.22
C GLU A 627 35.93 -25.20 25.57
N GLY A 628 35.06 -25.06 26.57
CA GLY A 628 35.32 -25.53 27.92
C GLY A 628 35.60 -27.02 27.96
N GLU A 629 36.63 -27.37 28.73
CA GLU A 629 36.88 -28.70 29.26
C GLU A 629 35.59 -29.25 29.88
N ALA A 630 35.01 -30.27 29.22
CA ALA A 630 34.10 -31.20 29.86
C ALA A 630 34.95 -32.37 30.39
N SER A 631 35.23 -32.35 31.69
CA SER A 631 35.46 -33.57 32.49
C SER A 631 34.16 -34.03 33.10
#